data_AF-A0A2A3Y0R9-F1
#
_entry.id   AF-A0A2A3Y0R9-F1
#
_cell.length_a   1.000
_cell.length_b   1.000
_cell.length_c   1.000
_cell.angle_alpha   90.00
_cell.angle_beta   90.00
_cell.angle_gamma   90.00
#
_symmetry.space_group_name_H-M   'P 1'
#
loop_
_entity.id
_entity.type
_entity.pdbx_description
1 polymer ?
#
loop_
_entity_poly.entity_id
_entity_poly.type
_entity_poly.pdbx_seq_one_letter_code
_entity_poly.pdbx_strand_id
1 'polypeptide(L)'
;MLPWWFWVLLWTVLVLATLLLAVFAGFRLFRRGMAVLGSASDAADHISGEFAKPGSVVDYAPVGRRYPHGTDATHGDPEKISKKRLKGKAERIEARRVKRVARRSDRGQAQNMRDLNLF
;
A
#
# COMPACT_ATOMS: atom_id res chain seq x y z
N MET A 1 54.95 -44.80 15.54
CA MET A 1 53.78 -44.83 16.44
C MET A 1 53.60 -43.44 17.00
N LEU A 2 52.46 -42.79 16.77
CA LEU A 2 52.23 -41.45 17.31
C LEU A 2 52.14 -41.52 18.85
N PRO A 3 52.81 -40.61 19.59
CA PRO A 3 52.73 -40.58 21.05
C PRO A 3 51.27 -40.36 21.49
N TRP A 4 50.81 -41.08 22.51
CA TRP A 4 49.41 -40.98 22.98
C TRP A 4 49.00 -39.55 23.40
N TRP A 5 49.96 -38.76 23.90
CA TRP A 5 49.78 -37.34 24.24
C TRP A 5 49.38 -36.46 23.04
N PHE A 6 49.75 -36.84 21.81
CA PHE A 6 49.37 -36.10 20.60
C PHE A 6 47.85 -36.00 20.47
N TRP A 7 47.13 -37.06 20.82
CA TRP A 7 45.67 -37.09 20.77
C TRP A 7 45.05 -36.12 21.77
N VAL A 8 45.59 -36.03 22.99
CA VAL A 8 45.13 -35.07 24.01
C VAL A 8 45.32 -33.64 23.51
N LEU A 9 46.48 -33.35 22.91
CA LEU A 9 46.78 -32.02 22.37
C LEU A 9 45.84 -31.66 21.22
N LEU A 10 45.61 -32.61 20.31
CA LEU A 10 44.68 -32.44 19.17
C LEU A 10 43.29 -32.07 19.65
N TRP A 11 42.73 -32.84 20.59
CA TRP A 11 41.39 -32.58 21.11
C TRP A 11 41.32 -31.23 21.85
N THR A 12 42.37 -30.86 22.58
CA THR A 12 42.42 -29.59 23.31
C THR A 12 42.38 -28.40 22.34
N VAL A 13 43.18 -28.44 21.27
CA VAL A 13 43.17 -27.41 20.22
C VAL A 13 41.82 -27.39 19.50
N LEU A 14 41.22 -28.54 19.22
CA LEU A 14 39.90 -28.62 18.58
C LEU A 14 38.81 -27.94 19.43
N VAL A 15 38.79 -28.23 20.73
CA VAL A 15 37.82 -27.63 21.66
C VAL A 15 38.05 -26.13 21.78
N LEU A 16 39.30 -25.69 21.94
CA LEU A 16 39.64 -24.26 21.99
C LEU A 16 39.23 -23.51 20.71
N ALA A 17 39.52 -24.08 19.54
CA ALA A 17 39.15 -23.50 18.26
C ALA A 17 37.63 -23.40 18.11
N THR A 18 36.91 -24.45 18.52
CA THR A 18 35.43 -24.47 18.49
C THR A 18 34.84 -23.42 19.44
N LEU A 19 35.41 -23.29 20.64
CA LEU A 19 34.98 -22.32 21.65
C LEU A 19 35.24 -20.88 21.16
N LEU A 20 36.40 -20.62 20.57
CA LEU A 20 36.71 -19.33 19.94
C LEU A 20 35.72 -18.99 18.82
N LEU A 21 35.42 -19.94 17.94
CA LEU A 21 34.43 -19.75 16.88
C LEU A 21 33.04 -19.49 17.45
N ALA A 22 32.62 -20.23 18.47
CA ALA A 22 31.33 -20.05 19.12
C ALA A 22 31.20 -18.67 19.77
N VAL A 23 32.22 -18.23 20.51
CA VAL A 23 32.26 -16.90 21.14
C VAL A 23 32.26 -15.80 20.07
N PHE A 24 33.07 -15.95 19.02
CA PHE A 24 33.13 -14.98 17.93
C PHE A 24 31.79 -14.88 17.18
N ALA A 25 31.18 -16.02 16.85
CA ALA A 25 29.88 -16.08 16.21
C ALA A 25 28.78 -15.49 17.11
N GLY A 26 28.78 -15.83 18.40
CA GLY A 26 27.86 -15.29 19.39
C GLY A 26 27.98 -13.77 19.52
N PHE A 27 29.20 -13.26 19.65
CA PHE A 27 29.47 -11.82 19.73
C PHE A 27 29.02 -11.10 18.45
N ARG A 28 29.34 -11.67 17.27
CA ARG A 28 28.92 -11.12 15.98
C ARG A 28 27.41 -11.09 15.83
N LEU A 29 26.72 -12.16 16.22
CA LEU A 29 25.27 -12.27 16.16
C LEU A 29 24.62 -11.27 17.12
N PHE A 30 25.12 -11.17 18.35
CA PHE A 30 24.66 -10.22 19.36
C PHE A 30 24.79 -8.78 18.86
N ARG A 31 25.96 -8.40 18.34
CA ARG A 31 26.21 -7.05 17.82
C ARG A 31 25.29 -6.69 16.66
N ARG A 32 25.00 -7.65 15.78
CA ARG A 32 24.07 -7.48 14.67
C ARG A 32 22.62 -7.42 15.14
N GLY A 33 22.23 -8.28 16.08
CA GLY A 33 20.90 -8.31 16.66
C GLY A 33 20.55 -7.00 17.37
N MET A 34 21.48 -6.46 18.16
CA MET A 34 21.32 -5.16 18.82
C MET A 34 21.14 -3.99 17.84
N ALA A 35 21.84 -4.02 16.70
CA ALA A 35 21.66 -3.00 15.66
C ALA A 35 20.25 -3.06 15.04
N VAL A 36 19.73 -4.26 14.79
CA VAL A 36 18.36 -4.44 14.29
C VAL A 36 17.34 -3.98 15.33
N LEU A 37 17.53 -4.35 16.60
CA LEU A 37 16.66 -3.94 17.70
C LEU A 37 16.60 -2.41 17.82
N GLY A 38 17.74 -1.73 17.72
CA GLY A 38 17.80 -0.26 17.71
C GLY A 38 16.98 0.34 16.56
N SER A 39 17.18 -0.15 15.33
CA SER A 39 16.41 0.33 14.18
C SER A 39 14.90 0.07 14.28
N ALA A 40 14.51 -1.04 14.91
CA ALA A 40 13.11 -1.36 15.15
C ALA A 40 12.49 -0.44 16.21
N SER A 41 13.25 -0.09 17.25
CA SER A 41 12.84 0.90 18.27
C SER A 41 12.66 2.27 17.64
N ASP A 42 13.63 2.74 16.85
CA ASP A 42 13.54 4.05 16.17
C ASP A 42 12.30 4.12 15.25
N ALA A 43 12.01 3.04 14.53
CA ALA A 43 10.82 2.94 13.69
C ALA A 43 9.53 2.96 14.52
N ALA A 44 9.50 2.26 15.65
CA ALA A 44 8.36 2.26 16.57
C ALA A 44 8.13 3.66 17.19
N ASP A 45 9.20 4.36 17.54
CA ASP A 45 9.14 5.73 18.08
C ASP A 45 8.66 6.72 17.02
N HIS A 46 9.09 6.57 15.76
CA HIS A 46 8.60 7.40 14.67
C HIS A 46 7.11 7.19 14.41
N ILE A 47 6.64 5.93 14.44
CA ILE A 47 5.23 5.60 14.25
C ILE A 47 4.39 6.13 15.41
N SER A 48 4.82 5.91 16.66
CA SER A 48 4.11 6.41 17.83
C SER A 48 4.05 7.94 17.85
N GLY A 49 5.13 8.61 17.44
CA GLY A 49 5.17 10.06 17.27
C GLY A 49 4.18 10.59 16.23
N GLU A 50 4.01 9.90 15.09
CA GLU A 50 2.96 10.26 14.11
C GLU A 50 1.55 10.06 14.68
N PHE A 51 1.31 8.99 15.43
CA PHE A 51 0.00 8.75 16.04
C PHE A 51 -0.32 9.66 17.23
N ALA A 52 0.70 10.18 17.92
CA ALA A 52 0.54 11.15 19.00
C ALA A 52 0.15 12.55 18.51
N LYS A 53 0.33 12.84 17.21
CA LYS A 53 -0.14 14.11 16.63
C LYS A 53 -1.67 14.14 16.65
N PRO A 54 -2.29 15.25 17.05
CA PRO A 54 -3.73 15.39 17.00
C PRO A 54 -4.18 15.21 15.54
N GLY A 55 -5.07 14.24 15.32
CA GLY A 55 -5.51 13.85 13.99
C GLY A 55 -6.07 15.06 13.24
N SER A 56 -5.48 15.40 12.10
CA SER A 56 -6.07 16.39 11.19
C SER A 56 -7.32 15.76 10.59
N VAL A 57 -8.49 16.34 10.84
CA VAL A 57 -9.70 16.00 10.09
C VAL A 57 -9.47 16.46 8.66
N VAL A 58 -9.06 15.53 7.79
CA VAL A 58 -9.02 15.79 6.36
C VAL A 58 -10.47 15.88 5.91
N ASP A 59 -10.93 17.09 5.65
CA ASP A 59 -12.26 17.32 5.11
C ASP A 59 -12.27 16.84 3.65
N TYR A 60 -12.59 15.56 3.48
CA TYR A 60 -12.76 14.98 2.16
C TYR A 60 -14.00 15.60 1.54
N ALA A 61 -13.85 16.24 0.39
CA ALA A 61 -15.00 16.68 -0.38
C ALA A 61 -15.98 15.50 -0.52
N PRO A 62 -17.27 15.67 -0.14
CA PRO A 62 -18.22 14.58 -0.16
C PRO A 62 -18.25 14.01 -1.58
N VAL A 63 -17.81 12.77 -1.73
CA VAL A 63 -17.88 12.08 -3.00
C VAL A 63 -19.35 11.88 -3.29
N GLY A 64 -19.90 12.72 -4.16
CA GLY A 64 -21.29 12.64 -4.59
C GLY A 64 -21.58 11.22 -5.05
N ARG A 65 -22.39 10.50 -4.26
CA ARG A 65 -22.70 9.08 -4.49
C ARG A 65 -23.33 8.92 -5.87
N ARG A 66 -22.60 8.34 -6.81
CA ARG A 66 -23.08 8.11 -8.18
C ARG A 66 -23.93 6.84 -8.22
N TYR A 67 -25.25 6.98 -8.20
CA TYR A 67 -26.25 5.88 -8.29
C TYR A 67 -26.49 5.13 -6.96
N PRO A 68 -27.53 4.30 -6.87
CA PRO A 68 -27.81 3.53 -5.66
C PRO A 68 -26.58 2.69 -5.32
N HIS A 69 -26.07 2.84 -4.10
CA HIS A 69 -24.93 2.11 -3.56
C HIS A 69 -25.34 1.42 -2.26
N GLY A 70 -24.67 0.32 -1.94
CA GLY A 70 -24.91 -0.41 -0.69
C GLY A 70 -26.31 -1.02 -0.62
N THR A 71 -26.95 -0.89 0.54
CA THR A 71 -28.27 -1.49 0.84
C THR A 71 -29.38 -1.00 -0.08
N ASP A 72 -29.29 0.25 -0.57
CA ASP A 72 -30.25 0.86 -1.49
C ASP A 72 -30.26 0.19 -2.88
N ALA A 73 -29.17 -0.46 -3.28
CA ALA A 73 -29.09 -1.17 -4.55
C ALA A 73 -29.66 -2.59 -4.49
N THR A 74 -29.69 -3.20 -3.29
CA THR A 74 -30.06 -4.60 -3.08
C THR A 74 -31.47 -4.77 -2.51
N HIS A 75 -31.96 -3.81 -1.70
CA HIS A 75 -33.24 -3.92 -0.98
C HIS A 75 -34.26 -2.80 -1.32
N GLY A 76 -33.91 -1.88 -2.21
CA GLY A 76 -34.80 -0.80 -2.62
C GLY A 76 -35.86 -1.24 -3.65
N ASP A 77 -36.86 -0.38 -3.85
CA ASP A 77 -37.88 -0.53 -4.89
C ASP A 77 -37.24 -0.64 -6.31
N PRO A 78 -37.46 -1.75 -7.04
CA PRO A 78 -36.83 -2.01 -8.34
C PRO A 78 -37.06 -0.90 -9.39
N GLU A 79 -38.24 -0.28 -9.42
CA GLU A 79 -38.55 0.78 -10.38
C GLU A 79 -37.78 2.07 -10.08
N LYS A 80 -37.64 2.41 -8.81
CA LYS A 80 -36.88 3.60 -8.38
C LYS A 80 -35.40 3.41 -8.64
N ILE A 81 -34.86 2.22 -8.41
CA ILE A 81 -33.47 1.88 -8.72
C ILE A 81 -33.23 1.96 -10.23
N SER A 82 -34.15 1.43 -11.05
CA SER A 82 -34.01 1.46 -12.51
C SER A 82 -33.97 2.89 -13.06
N LYS A 83 -34.88 3.76 -12.60
CA LYS A 83 -34.90 5.19 -12.96
C LYS A 83 -33.62 5.91 -12.55
N LYS A 84 -33.13 5.71 -11.31
CA LYS A 84 -31.85 6.29 -10.86
C LYS A 84 -30.67 5.82 -11.71
N ARG A 85 -30.61 4.53 -12.03
CA ARG A 85 -29.55 3.93 -12.87
C ARG A 85 -29.54 4.51 -14.28
N LEU A 86 -30.72 4.62 -14.91
CA LEU A 86 -30.88 5.20 -16.25
C LEU A 86 -30.50 6.68 -16.25
N LYS A 87 -31.02 7.45 -15.28
CA LYS A 87 -30.78 8.89 -15.16
C LYS A 87 -29.32 9.22 -15.30
N GLY A 88 -28.45 8.47 -14.63
CA GLY A 88 -27.05 8.83 -14.73
C GLY A 88 -26.13 7.83 -15.40
N LYS A 89 -26.69 6.79 -16.03
CA LYS A 89 -26.16 6.39 -17.33
C LYS A 89 -26.17 7.60 -18.29
N ALA A 90 -27.26 8.37 -18.36
CA ALA A 90 -27.34 9.55 -19.22
C ALA A 90 -26.34 10.64 -18.80
N GLU A 91 -26.28 11.01 -17.51
CA GLU A 91 -25.28 11.97 -16.98
C GLU A 91 -23.83 11.59 -17.34
N ARG A 92 -23.47 10.30 -17.27
CA ARG A 92 -22.12 9.85 -17.67
C ARG A 92 -21.87 10.00 -19.17
N ILE A 93 -22.88 9.74 -20.00
CA ILE A 93 -22.79 9.90 -21.45
C ILE A 93 -22.60 11.38 -21.78
N GLU A 94 -23.39 12.25 -21.17
CA GLU A 94 -23.32 13.70 -21.34
C GLU A 94 -21.98 14.27 -20.86
N ALA A 95 -21.51 13.90 -19.67
CA ALA A 95 -20.21 14.34 -19.16
C ALA A 95 -19.06 13.94 -20.10
N ARG A 96 -19.14 12.76 -20.72
CA ARG A 96 -18.15 12.32 -21.74
C ARG A 96 -18.28 13.12 -23.03
N ARG A 97 -19.50 13.43 -23.49
CA ARG A 97 -19.78 14.27 -24.66
C ARG A 97 -19.20 15.67 -24.47
N VAL A 98 -19.52 16.33 -23.36
CA VAL A 98 -18.99 17.67 -23.02
C VAL A 98 -17.45 17.67 -23.02
N LYS A 99 -16.82 16.67 -22.40
CA LYS A 99 -15.36 16.53 -22.42
C LYS A 99 -14.77 16.27 -23.81
N ARG A 100 -15.50 15.64 -24.74
CA ARG A 100 -15.05 15.49 -26.14
C ARG A 100 -15.14 16.81 -26.88
N VAL A 101 -16.27 17.52 -26.72
CA VAL A 101 -16.50 18.82 -27.36
C VAL A 101 -15.47 19.85 -26.91
N ALA A 102 -15.27 20.01 -25.60
CA ALA A 102 -14.27 20.91 -25.04
C ALA A 102 -12.87 20.62 -25.59
N ARG A 103 -12.42 19.35 -25.50
CA ARG A 103 -11.09 18.95 -26.01
C ARG A 103 -10.89 19.22 -27.50
N ARG A 104 -11.93 19.10 -28.33
CA ARG A 104 -11.84 19.41 -29.78
C ARG A 104 -11.85 20.92 -30.03
N SER A 105 -12.63 21.66 -29.25
CA SER A 105 -12.69 23.13 -29.30
C SER A 105 -11.33 23.74 -28.98
N ASP A 106 -10.69 23.27 -27.89
CA ASP A 106 -9.36 23.73 -27.48
C ASP A 106 -8.28 23.48 -28.54
N ARG A 107 -8.48 22.47 -29.41
CA ARG A 107 -7.56 22.10 -30.49
C ARG A 107 -7.94 22.70 -31.84
N GLY A 108 -9.00 23.51 -31.92
CA GLY A 108 -9.51 24.06 -33.19
C GLY A 108 -10.03 23.00 -34.19
N GLN A 109 -10.40 21.82 -33.71
CA GLN A 109 -10.86 20.71 -34.57
C GLN A 109 -12.38 20.75 -34.78
N ALA A 110 -12.82 20.30 -35.95
CA ALA A 110 -14.25 20.18 -36.27
C ALA A 110 -14.99 19.24 -35.29
N GLN A 111 -16.18 19.68 -34.86
CA GLN A 111 -17.03 18.93 -33.95
C GLN A 111 -17.81 17.83 -34.67
N ASN A 112 -18.11 16.75 -33.96
CA ASN A 112 -18.97 15.69 -34.50
C ASN A 112 -20.44 16.11 -34.37
N MET A 113 -21.23 16.00 -35.45
CA MET A 113 -22.66 16.35 -35.44
C MET A 113 -23.47 15.58 -34.39
N ARG A 114 -23.11 14.30 -34.13
CA ARG A 114 -23.73 13.50 -33.05
C ARG A 114 -23.45 14.07 -31.66
N ASP A 115 -22.28 14.66 -31.46
CA ASP A 115 -21.91 15.33 -30.21
C ASP A 115 -22.52 16.74 -30.12
N LEU A 116 -23.28 17.20 -31.12
CA LEU A 116 -24.04 18.46 -31.10
C LEU A 116 -25.56 18.24 -31.07
N ASN A 117 -26.02 16.98 -31.01
CA ASN A 117 -27.44 16.60 -31.09
C ASN A 117 -28.14 17.15 -32.36
N LEU A 118 -27.39 17.24 -33.46
CA LEU A 118 -27.91 17.71 -34.76
C LEU A 118 -28.52 16.57 -35.61
N PHE A 119 -28.69 15.38 -35.02
CA PHE A 119 -29.35 14.19 -35.55
C PHE A 119 -30.01 13.41 -34.44
#